data_AF-A0A372R3Q5-F1
#
_entry.id   AF-A0A372R3Q5-F1
#
_cell.length_a   1.000
_cell.length_b   1.000
_cell.length_c   1.000
_cell.angle_alpha   90.00
_cell.angle_beta   90.00
_cell.angle_gamma   90.00
#
_symmetry.space_group_name_H-M   'P 1'
#
loop_
_entity.id
_entity.type
_entity.pdbx_description
1 polymer ?
#
loop_
_entity_poly.entity_id
_entity_poly.type
_entity_poly.pdbx_seq_one_letter_code
_entity_poly.pdbx_strand_id
1 'polypeptide(L)'
;MVTVFECSLHGHISNKLKAKLLDRLIGICGTHPIPFFEHEIGFIPTTQTAEGPQRNEDVLLRIKSPIEENDLTKRQWTLCQLGHPETRGRTVTVRPVLYSKITVGDALKFMTVLGYSYAFEYTKKGIIFTYRDILKISITQIFKA
;
A
#
# COMPACT_ATOMS: atom_id res chain seq x y z
N MET A 1 8.71 -11.49 -17.01
CA MET A 1 7.88 -10.98 -15.90
C MET A 1 7.30 -9.64 -16.37
N VAL A 2 5.98 -9.47 -16.41
CA VAL A 2 5.37 -8.23 -16.91
C VAL A 2 5.38 -7.21 -15.78
N THR A 3 6.08 -6.09 -15.99
CA THR A 3 6.09 -4.98 -15.02
C THR A 3 4.72 -4.32 -15.01
N VAL A 4 4.07 -4.31 -13.85
CA VAL A 4 2.80 -3.62 -13.64
C VAL A 4 3.08 -2.20 -13.15
N PHE A 5 2.40 -1.22 -13.74
CA PHE A 5 2.51 0.18 -13.34
C PHE A 5 1.22 0.64 -12.65
N GLU A 6 1.38 1.39 -11.57
CA GLU A 6 0.31 2.10 -10.89
C GLU A 6 0.36 3.58 -11.28
N CYS A 7 -0.80 4.11 -11.68
CA CYS A 7 -1.00 5.54 -11.88
C CYS A 7 -1.86 6.08 -10.72
N SER A 8 -1.36 7.06 -9.98
CA SER A 8 -2.05 7.60 -8.82
C SER A 8 -2.08 9.13 -8.78
N LEU A 9 -3.14 9.65 -8.18
CA LEU A 9 -3.28 11.03 -7.75
C LEU A 9 -3.58 11.03 -6.25
N HIS A 10 -2.96 11.96 -5.55
CA HIS A 10 -3.11 12.10 -4.10
C HIS A 10 -3.60 13.51 -3.77
N GLY A 11 -4.50 13.60 -2.81
CA GLY A 11 -5.04 14.85 -2.31
C GLY A 11 -5.35 14.72 -0.83
N HIS A 12 -5.33 15.84 -0.14
CA HIS A 12 -5.71 15.93 1.26
C HIS A 12 -7.03 16.69 1.39
N ILE A 13 -7.91 16.19 2.26
CA ILE A 13 -9.21 16.81 2.51
C ILE A 13 -9.36 17.10 4.00
N SER A 14 -10.00 18.23 4.33
CA SER A 14 -10.35 18.51 5.72
C SER A 14 -11.59 17.71 6.14
N ASN A 15 -11.70 17.39 7.42
CA ASN A 15 -12.86 16.68 7.97
C ASN A 15 -14.19 17.41 7.71
N LYS A 16 -14.17 18.75 7.64
CA LYS A 16 -15.36 19.58 7.35
C LYS A 16 -15.95 19.31 5.97
N LEU A 17 -15.12 18.95 5.00
CA LEU A 17 -15.55 18.71 3.61
C LEU A 17 -15.81 17.24 3.30
N LYS A 18 -15.47 16.33 4.24
CA LYS A 18 -15.56 14.88 4.05
C LYS A 18 -16.97 14.47 3.63
N ALA A 19 -17.99 14.83 4.40
CA ALA A 19 -19.38 14.44 4.10
C ALA A 19 -19.82 14.86 2.69
N LYS A 20 -19.60 16.13 2.33
CA LYS A 20 -19.93 16.67 1.00
C LYS A 20 -19.19 15.95 -0.14
N LEU A 21 -17.95 15.53 0.09
CA LEU A 21 -17.20 14.75 -0.89
C LEU A 21 -17.81 13.36 -1.07
N LEU A 22 -18.18 12.69 0.03
CA LEU A 22 -18.78 11.36 -0.03
C LEU A 22 -20.08 11.36 -0.81
N ASP A 23 -20.99 12.31 -0.52
CA ASP A 23 -22.26 12.42 -1.23
C ASP A 23 -22.06 12.60 -2.74
N ARG A 24 -21.08 13.44 -3.12
CA ARG A 24 -20.72 13.64 -4.53
C ARG A 24 -20.13 12.40 -5.17
N LEU A 25 -19.23 11.69 -4.48
CA LEU A 25 -18.63 10.46 -5.00
C LEU A 25 -19.66 9.35 -5.15
N ILE A 26 -20.63 9.24 -4.25
CA ILE A 26 -21.76 8.31 -4.39
C ILE A 26 -22.54 8.64 -5.67
N GLY A 27 -22.89 9.91 -5.90
CA GLY A 27 -23.60 10.33 -7.11
C GLY A 27 -22.79 10.16 -8.40
N ILE A 28 -21.48 10.42 -8.37
CA ILE A 28 -20.61 10.33 -9.56
C ILE A 28 -20.26 8.88 -9.89
N CYS A 29 -19.93 8.07 -8.88
CA CYS A 29 -19.50 6.67 -9.09
C CYS A 29 -20.69 5.75 -9.36
N GLY A 30 -21.88 6.07 -8.81
CA GLY A 30 -23.05 5.21 -8.90
C GLY A 30 -22.89 3.87 -8.15
N THR A 31 -21.79 3.68 -7.43
CA THR A 31 -21.46 2.49 -6.64
C THR A 31 -21.47 2.80 -5.16
N HIS A 32 -21.87 1.82 -4.35
CA HIS A 32 -21.73 1.92 -2.90
C HIS A 32 -20.26 1.83 -2.49
N PRO A 33 -19.78 2.68 -1.57
CA PRO A 33 -18.41 2.59 -1.07
C PRO A 33 -18.19 1.30 -0.29
N ILE A 34 -17.03 0.69 -0.47
CA ILE A 34 -16.61 -0.51 0.25
C ILE A 34 -15.70 -0.08 1.41
N PRO A 35 -16.08 -0.31 2.69
CA PRO A 35 -15.21 -0.03 3.80
C PRO A 35 -14.02 -0.98 3.82
N PHE A 36 -12.87 -0.49 4.28
CA PHE A 36 -11.72 -1.35 4.51
C PHE A 36 -10.93 -0.89 5.74
N PHE A 37 -10.24 -1.86 6.34
CA PHE A 37 -9.30 -1.64 7.43
C PHE A 37 -8.09 -2.54 7.20
N GLU A 38 -6.92 -1.92 6.98
CA GLU A 38 -5.70 -2.61 6.55
C GLU A 38 -4.55 -2.26 7.49
N HIS A 39 -3.77 -3.26 7.87
CA HIS A 39 -2.50 -3.10 8.58
C HIS A 39 -1.37 -3.19 7.56
N GLU A 40 -0.42 -2.27 7.63
CA GLU A 40 0.76 -2.26 6.78
C GLU A 40 2.03 -2.16 7.62
N ILE A 41 3.02 -3.00 7.32
CA ILE A 41 4.32 -3.04 7.99
C ILE A 41 5.41 -2.88 6.93
N GLY A 42 6.31 -1.93 7.17
CA GLY A 42 7.48 -1.64 6.33
C GLY A 42 8.74 -2.28 6.90
N PHE A 43 9.57 -2.78 5.99
CA PHE A 43 10.81 -3.50 6.27
C PHE A 43 11.95 -2.98 5.41
N ILE A 44 13.12 -2.79 6.01
CA ILE A 44 14.36 -2.40 5.34
C ILE A 44 15.38 -3.55 5.42
N PRO A 45 16.33 -3.66 4.47
CA PRO A 45 17.40 -4.64 4.59
C PRO A 45 18.18 -4.49 5.89
N THR A 46 18.42 -5.60 6.58
CA THR A 46 19.15 -5.64 7.87
C THR A 46 20.62 -5.29 7.70
N THR A 47 21.23 -5.73 6.60
CA THR A 47 22.61 -5.38 6.22
C THR A 47 22.53 -4.53 4.98
N GLN A 48 22.90 -3.25 5.10
CA GLN A 48 23.00 -2.36 3.95
C GLN A 48 24.25 -2.69 3.14
N THR A 49 24.12 -2.69 1.82
CA THR A 49 25.31 -2.80 0.96
C THR A 49 26.12 -1.50 1.05
N ALA A 50 27.44 -1.62 1.21
CA ALA A 50 28.32 -0.46 1.26
C ALA A 50 28.22 0.37 -0.03
N GLU A 51 28.46 1.67 0.06
CA GLU A 51 28.45 2.56 -1.10
C GLU A 51 29.44 2.07 -2.18
N GLY A 52 28.92 1.76 -3.37
CA GLY A 52 29.74 1.26 -4.48
C GLY A 52 28.91 0.72 -5.66
N PRO A 53 29.56 0.31 -6.77
CA PRO A 53 28.90 -0.22 -7.96
C PRO A 53 28.14 -1.54 -7.73
N GLN A 54 28.37 -2.21 -6.60
CA GLN A 54 27.62 -3.39 -6.14
C GLN A 54 26.40 -3.06 -5.28
N ARG A 55 26.11 -1.77 -5.03
CA ARG A 55 24.95 -1.36 -4.23
C ARG A 55 23.69 -1.87 -4.91
N ASN A 56 23.08 -2.89 -4.32
CA ASN A 56 21.73 -3.27 -4.63
C ASN A 56 20.86 -2.23 -3.92
N GLU A 57 19.90 -1.62 -4.62
CA GLU A 57 19.03 -0.63 -4.00
C GLU A 57 18.46 -1.26 -2.72
N ASP A 58 18.69 -0.67 -1.55
CA ASP A 58 18.15 -1.16 -0.28
C ASP A 58 16.64 -0.96 -0.32
N VAL A 59 15.94 -1.86 -1.00
CA VAL A 59 14.54 -1.69 -1.36
C VAL A 59 13.70 -1.90 -0.12
N LEU A 60 12.91 -0.89 0.24
CA LEU A 60 11.85 -1.01 1.24
C LEU A 60 10.79 -2.01 0.76
N LEU A 61 10.60 -3.08 1.53
CA LEU A 61 9.49 -4.00 1.35
C LEU A 61 8.36 -3.65 2.30
N ARG A 62 7.12 -3.87 1.86
CA ARG A 62 5.92 -3.66 2.66
C ARG A 62 5.09 -4.93 2.64
N ILE A 63 4.54 -5.34 3.77
CA ILE A 63 3.47 -6.33 3.80
C ILE A 63 2.19 -5.63 4.25
N LYS A 64 1.06 -6.01 3.65
CA LYS A 64 -0.25 -5.48 4.03
C LYS A 64 -1.27 -6.60 4.21
N SER A 65 -2.16 -6.46 5.18
CA SER A 65 -3.25 -7.40 5.45
C SER A 65 -4.51 -6.64 5.87
N PRO A 66 -5.70 -7.05 5.40
CA PRO A 66 -6.95 -6.70 6.06
C PRO A 66 -6.91 -7.07 7.55
N ILE A 67 -7.50 -6.23 8.40
CA ILE A 67 -7.62 -6.47 9.83
C ILE A 67 -8.94 -7.21 10.09
N GLU A 68 -8.95 -8.49 9.75
CA GLU A 68 -10.09 -9.40 9.96
C GLU A 68 -9.82 -10.44 11.06
N GLU A 69 -8.54 -10.76 11.27
CA GLU A 69 -8.04 -11.71 12.26
C GLU A 69 -7.11 -10.97 13.24
N ASN A 70 -7.14 -11.28 14.54
CA ASN A 70 -6.26 -10.64 15.53
C ASN A 70 -4.86 -11.29 15.57
N ASP A 71 -4.78 -12.58 15.29
CA ASP A 71 -3.52 -13.31 15.22
C ASP A 71 -2.76 -13.00 13.92
N LEU A 72 -1.66 -12.25 14.04
CA LEU A 72 -0.83 -11.82 12.90
C LEU A 72 -0.29 -12.99 12.08
N THR A 73 -0.09 -14.17 12.69
CA THR A 73 0.47 -15.36 12.03
C THR A 73 -0.54 -16.06 11.13
N LYS A 74 -1.85 -15.80 11.34
CA LYS A 74 -2.95 -16.39 10.57
C LYS A 74 -3.50 -15.46 9.49
N ARG A 75 -3.07 -14.20 9.50
CA ARG A 75 -3.46 -13.20 8.51
C ARG A 75 -2.93 -13.53 7.12
N GLN A 76 -3.72 -13.23 6.10
CA GLN A 76 -3.31 -13.32 4.71
C GLN A 76 -2.59 -12.04 4.30
N TRP A 77 -1.26 -12.12 4.17
CA TRP A 77 -0.41 -10.99 3.86
C TRP A 77 -0.15 -10.86 2.36
N THR A 78 -0.09 -9.62 1.89
CA THR A 78 0.39 -9.30 0.54
C THR A 78 1.72 -8.54 0.65
N LEU A 79 2.79 -9.14 0.12
CA LEU A 79 4.07 -8.49 -0.08
C LEU A 79 3.96 -7.47 -1.22
N CYS A 80 4.48 -6.29 -0.99
CA CYS A 80 4.43 -5.15 -1.87
C CYS A 80 5.83 -4.54 -2.01
N GLN A 81 6.24 -4.28 -3.23
CA GLN A 81 7.38 -3.44 -3.55
C GLN A 81 6.90 -2.29 -4.44
N LEU A 82 7.24 -1.07 -4.04
CA LEU A 82 6.90 0.15 -4.78
C LEU A 82 8.20 0.72 -5.33
N GLY A 83 8.32 0.78 -6.66
CA GLY A 83 9.46 1.43 -7.28
C GLY A 83 9.36 2.94 -7.26
N HIS A 84 10.45 3.59 -7.67
CA HIS A 84 10.53 5.03 -7.78
C HIS A 84 9.53 5.57 -8.83
N PRO A 85 8.83 6.67 -8.54
CA PRO A 85 8.03 7.36 -9.54
C PRO A 85 8.86 7.79 -10.76
N GLU A 86 8.25 7.72 -11.94
CA GLU A 86 8.85 8.27 -13.17
C GLU A 86 9.13 9.78 -13.00
N THR A 87 10.35 10.20 -13.35
CA THR A 87 10.83 11.56 -13.10
C THR A 87 10.38 12.60 -14.13
N ARG A 88 9.71 12.22 -15.22
CA ARG A 88 9.43 13.11 -16.35
C ARG A 88 7.96 13.52 -16.45
N GLY A 89 7.65 14.81 -16.23
CA GLY A 89 6.59 15.59 -16.91
C GLY A 89 5.14 15.09 -16.90
N ARG A 90 4.79 14.05 -16.15
CA ARG A 90 3.42 13.53 -16.07
C ARG A 90 2.58 14.37 -15.12
N THR A 91 1.30 14.51 -15.42
CA THR A 91 0.29 15.14 -14.53
C THR A 91 -0.15 14.22 -13.39
N VAL A 92 0.26 12.95 -13.43
CA VAL A 92 -0.05 11.91 -12.44
C VAL A 92 1.23 11.20 -12.02
N THR A 93 1.25 10.65 -10.80
CA THR A 93 2.36 9.81 -10.35
C THR A 93 2.25 8.46 -11.04
N VAL A 94 3.30 8.06 -11.77
CA VAL A 94 3.41 6.73 -12.39
C VAL A 94 4.59 6.00 -11.75
N ARG A 95 4.39 4.79 -11.24
CA ARG A 95 5.46 3.98 -10.65
C ARG A 95 5.27 2.48 -10.92
N PRO A 96 6.35 1.70 -11.05
CA PRO A 96 6.24 0.25 -11.10
C PRO A 96 5.88 -0.29 -9.72
N VAL A 97 5.03 -1.32 -9.70
CA VAL A 97 4.55 -1.97 -8.47
C VAL A 97 4.63 -3.49 -8.62
N LEU A 98 5.01 -4.16 -7.54
CA LEU A 98 4.96 -5.62 -7.44
C LEU A 98 4.10 -5.99 -6.24
N TYR A 99 3.18 -6.93 -6.48
CA TYR A 99 2.30 -7.48 -5.47
C TYR A 99 2.42 -9.00 -5.50
N SER A 100 2.65 -9.62 -4.35
CA SER A 100 2.70 -11.07 -4.20
C SER A 100 1.95 -11.48 -2.94
N LYS A 101 1.09 -12.50 -3.04
CA LYS A 101 0.37 -13.03 -1.88
C LYS A 101 1.26 -14.02 -1.14
N ILE A 102 1.37 -13.86 0.18
CA ILE A 102 1.99 -14.83 1.08
C ILE A 102 0.84 -15.73 1.57
N THR A 103 0.70 -16.90 0.95
CA THR A 103 -0.46 -17.77 1.16
C THR A 103 -0.34 -18.67 2.39
N VAL A 104 0.88 -19.02 2.80
CA VAL A 104 1.15 -19.98 3.88
C VAL A 104 2.33 -19.51 4.72
N GLY A 105 2.22 -19.70 6.04
CA GLY A 105 3.29 -19.48 7.00
C GLY A 105 3.25 -18.12 7.68
N ASP A 106 4.22 -17.89 8.56
CA ASP A 106 4.39 -16.64 9.29
C ASP A 106 5.12 -15.62 8.41
N ALA A 107 4.38 -14.64 7.89
CA ALA A 107 4.90 -13.58 7.03
C ALA A 107 5.98 -12.72 7.74
N LEU A 108 5.86 -12.49 9.04
CA LEU A 108 6.83 -11.67 9.79
C LEU A 108 8.17 -12.41 9.88
N LYS A 109 8.13 -13.69 10.26
CA LYS A 109 9.32 -14.54 10.28
C LYS A 109 9.94 -14.69 8.90
N PHE A 110 9.11 -14.80 7.86
CA PHE A 110 9.57 -14.84 6.47
C PHE A 110 10.39 -13.59 6.10
N MET A 111 9.96 -12.39 6.48
CA MET A 111 10.74 -11.17 6.26
C MET A 111 12.10 -11.22 6.95
N THR A 112 12.16 -11.67 8.21
CA THR A 112 13.44 -11.82 8.92
C THR A 112 14.39 -12.78 8.23
N VAL A 113 13.88 -13.92 7.74
CA VAL A 113 14.67 -14.92 6.99
C VAL A 113 15.18 -14.36 5.66
N LEU A 114 14.42 -13.46 5.01
CA LEU A 114 14.87 -12.74 3.82
C LEU A 114 15.97 -11.70 4.11
N GLY A 115 16.38 -11.51 5.36
CA GLY A 115 17.39 -10.54 5.74
C GLY A 115 16.83 -9.11 5.88
N TYR A 116 15.54 -8.98 6.21
CA TYR A 116 14.88 -7.70 6.43
C TYR A 116 14.57 -7.47 7.90
N SER A 117 14.69 -6.21 8.33
CA SER A 117 14.36 -5.72 9.67
C SER A 117 13.14 -4.81 9.63
N TYR A 118 12.36 -4.83 10.71
CA TYR A 118 11.24 -3.91 10.90
C TYR A 118 11.70 -2.45 10.83
N ALA A 119 10.94 -1.61 10.13
CA ALA A 119 11.20 -0.18 10.01
C ALA A 119 10.07 0.68 10.58
N PHE A 120 8.83 0.37 10.21
CA PHE A 120 7.63 1.09 10.66
C PHE A 120 6.38 0.23 10.47
N GLU A 121 5.29 0.60 11.13
CA GLU A 121 3.96 0.07 10.83
C GLU A 121 2.89 1.14 11.05
N TYR A 122 1.74 0.94 10.40
CA TYR A 122 0.55 1.75 10.61
C TYR A 122 -0.70 0.99 10.18
N THR A 123 -1.86 1.48 10.60
CA THR A 123 -3.14 1.00 10.12
C THR A 123 -3.83 2.07 9.26
N LYS A 124 -4.53 1.63 8.22
CA LYS A 124 -5.32 2.46 7.30
C LYS A 124 -6.77 2.04 7.38
N LYS A 125 -7.63 2.95 7.82
CA LYS A 125 -9.08 2.76 7.76
C LYS A 125 -9.67 3.70 6.73
N GLY A 126 -10.60 3.21 5.92
CA GLY A 126 -11.17 4.03 4.87
C GLY A 126 -12.31 3.38 4.13
N ILE A 127 -12.62 3.99 3.00
CA ILE A 127 -13.64 3.54 2.06
C ILE A 127 -13.08 3.63 0.64
N ILE A 128 -13.53 2.72 -0.21
CA ILE A 128 -13.14 2.63 -1.62
C ILE A 128 -14.38 2.82 -2.48
N PHE A 129 -14.28 3.71 -3.47
CA PHE A 129 -15.21 3.81 -4.58
C PHE A 129 -14.57 3.26 -5.84
N THR A 130 -15.40 2.75 -6.74
CA THR A 130 -14.97 2.29 -8.07
C THR A 130 -15.75 3.07 -9.11
N TYR A 131 -15.06 3.73 -10.04
CA TYR A 131 -15.70 4.41 -11.17
C TYR A 131 -15.47 3.59 -12.45
N ARG A 132 -16.56 3.05 -12.99
CA ARG A 132 -16.60 2.27 -14.25
C ARG A 132 -15.58 1.12 -14.29
N ASP A 133 -15.28 0.51 -13.15
CA ASP A 133 -14.25 -0.54 -12.99
C ASP A 133 -12.83 -0.18 -13.46
N ILE A 134 -12.58 1.10 -13.73
CA ILE A 134 -11.30 1.61 -14.24
C ILE A 134 -10.54 2.38 -13.15
N LEU A 135 -11.26 3.21 -12.37
CA LEU A 135 -10.63 4.05 -11.35
C LEU A 135 -11.05 3.61 -9.96
N LYS A 136 -10.04 3.32 -9.13
CA LYS A 136 -10.20 3.11 -7.69
C LYS A 136 -9.94 4.42 -6.95
N ILE A 137 -10.92 4.90 -6.20
CA ILE A 137 -10.82 6.10 -5.38
C ILE A 137 -10.87 5.69 -3.91
N SER A 138 -9.76 5.82 -3.19
CA SER A 138 -9.70 5.50 -1.76
C SER A 138 -9.66 6.77 -0.91
N ILE A 139 -10.59 6.89 0.04
CA ILE A 139 -10.54 7.93 1.08
C ILE A 139 -10.14 7.24 2.38
N THR A 140 -8.99 7.63 2.92
CA THR A 140 -8.35 6.91 4.02
C THR A 140 -7.91 7.85 5.13
N GLN A 141 -7.81 7.30 6.33
CA GLN A 141 -7.12 7.88 7.46
C GLN A 141 -6.07 6.89 7.93
N ILE A 142 -4.85 7.40 8.15
CA ILE A 142 -3.72 6.63 8.66
C ILE A 142 -3.66 6.83 10.17
N PHE A 143 -3.52 5.74 10.90
CA PHE A 143 -3.30 5.71 12.34
C PHE A 143 -1.95 5.09 12.58
N LYS A 144 -1.09 5.77 13.34
CA LYS A 144 0.14 5.14 13.83
C LYS A 144 -0.26 3.98 14.74
N ALA A 145 0.37 2.83 14.55
CA ALA A 145 0.25 1.74 15.50
C ALA A 145 1.01 2.10 16.78
#